data_AF-A0A7K6L919-F1
#
_entry.id   AF-A0A7K6L919-F1
#
_cell.length_a   1.000
_cell.length_b   1.000
_cell.length_c   1.000
_cell.angle_alpha   90.00
_cell.angle_beta   90.00
_cell.angle_gamma   90.00
#
_symmetry.space_group_name_H-M   'P 1'
#
loop_
_entity.id
_entity.type
_entity.pdbx_description
1 polymer ?
#
loop_
_entity_poly.entity_id
_entity_poly.type
_entity_poly.pdbx_seq_one_letter_code
_entity_poly.pdbx_strand_id
1 'polypeptide(L)'
;HPLKWAGKPHALSPLVCARFGWINVECDMLRCSSCQAYLCMSLQLAFDLSNYKERCEELRKALCTAHEKFCFWPDSPCPDRFARLLVDEPRVLLQDFLDRFQSLCQLELQLPSLRPDDLKNMSLTEERITRLLQLIGEELEHKGAEGEKPPGKFSTEILQVHVPACILALCGWTCSASSGSVNLSVITCSRCMRKVGLWGFHQLESAAPEADSCGSSSTTPAAPERFPPVPTSPRRMLTRSQDPASEQ
;
A
#
# COMPACT_ATOMS: atom_id res chain seq x y z
N HIS A 1 11.68 6.65 -13.03
CA HIS A 1 12.40 5.53 -13.65
C HIS A 1 11.52 4.87 -14.68
N PRO A 2 11.99 4.65 -15.92
CA PRO A 2 11.24 3.86 -16.91
C PRO A 2 11.02 2.44 -16.38
N LEU A 3 9.86 1.85 -16.70
CA LEU A 3 9.56 0.46 -16.38
C LEU A 3 10.56 -0.43 -17.13
N LYS A 4 11.52 -1.02 -16.40
CA LYS A 4 12.58 -1.88 -16.96
C LYS A 4 12.06 -3.17 -17.63
N TRP A 5 10.76 -3.46 -17.49
CA TRP A 5 10.09 -4.66 -18.00
C TRP A 5 8.68 -4.37 -18.54
N ALA A 6 8.55 -3.37 -19.41
CA ALA A 6 7.28 -2.98 -20.01
C ALA A 6 6.94 -3.81 -21.27
N GLY A 7 5.65 -3.96 -21.57
CA GLY A 7 5.16 -4.47 -22.86
C GLY A 7 5.39 -5.98 -23.11
N LYS A 8 5.87 -6.73 -22.12
CA LYS A 8 6.04 -8.19 -22.25
C LYS A 8 4.70 -8.92 -22.11
N PRO A 9 4.46 -9.96 -22.93
CA PRO A 9 3.26 -10.79 -22.79
C PRO A 9 3.29 -11.56 -21.46
N HIS A 10 2.13 -12.03 -21.00
CA HIS A 10 2.01 -12.77 -19.73
C HIS A 10 2.96 -13.99 -19.65
N ALA A 11 3.20 -14.66 -20.77
CA ALA A 11 4.13 -15.78 -20.88
C ALA A 11 5.60 -15.43 -20.57
N LEU A 12 5.96 -14.14 -20.58
CA LEU A 12 7.29 -13.60 -20.25
C LEU A 12 7.19 -12.58 -19.09
N SER A 13 6.18 -12.74 -18.24
CA SER A 13 6.04 -11.91 -17.05
C SER A 13 7.24 -12.10 -16.09
N PRO A 14 7.51 -11.13 -15.20
CA PRO A 14 8.58 -11.24 -14.21
C PRO A 14 8.51 -12.53 -13.38
N LEU A 15 7.30 -12.99 -13.04
CA LEU A 15 7.08 -14.24 -12.29
C LEU A 15 7.55 -15.47 -13.06
N VAL A 16 7.25 -15.53 -14.37
CA VAL A 16 7.70 -16.64 -15.22
C VAL A 16 9.21 -16.62 -15.36
N CYS A 17 9.83 -15.44 -15.48
CA CYS A 17 11.29 -15.33 -15.55
C CYS A 17 11.95 -15.78 -14.23
N ALA A 18 11.47 -15.27 -13.09
CA ALA A 18 11.97 -15.63 -11.77
C ALA A 18 11.82 -17.13 -11.47
N ARG A 19 10.82 -17.79 -12.08
CA ARG A 19 10.63 -19.24 -11.95
C ARG A 19 11.85 -20.04 -12.38
N PHE A 20 12.58 -19.57 -13.40
CA PHE A 20 13.81 -20.18 -13.89
C PHE A 20 15.06 -19.46 -13.37
N GLY A 21 14.95 -18.74 -12.25
CA GLY A 21 16.10 -18.15 -11.57
C GLY A 21 16.60 -16.83 -12.14
N TRP A 22 15.86 -16.23 -13.07
CA TRP A 22 16.25 -14.98 -13.71
C TRP A 22 15.89 -13.75 -12.88
N ILE A 23 16.85 -12.83 -12.76
CA ILE A 23 16.71 -11.52 -12.13
C ILE A 23 16.79 -10.44 -13.20
N ASN A 24 15.84 -9.50 -13.21
CA ASN A 24 15.93 -8.33 -14.08
C ASN A 24 17.04 -7.39 -13.58
N VAL A 25 18.04 -7.14 -14.44
CA VAL A 25 19.16 -6.24 -14.13
C VAL A 25 19.05 -4.93 -14.90
N GLU A 26 18.59 -4.99 -16.15
CA GLU A 26 18.40 -3.83 -17.03
C GLU A 26 17.16 -4.00 -17.92
N CYS A 27 16.89 -3.00 -18.78
CA CYS A 27 15.82 -3.06 -19.77
C CYS A 27 16.01 -4.30 -20.64
N ASP A 28 14.99 -5.17 -20.65
CA ASP A 28 15.00 -6.41 -21.43
C ASP A 28 16.20 -7.35 -21.15
N MET A 29 16.90 -7.16 -20.03
CA MET A 29 18.06 -7.96 -19.67
C MET A 29 17.85 -8.71 -18.36
N LEU A 30 18.05 -10.03 -18.42
CA LEU A 30 18.00 -10.94 -17.29
C LEU A 30 19.40 -11.47 -16.96
N ARG A 31 19.65 -11.71 -15.67
CA ARG A 31 20.83 -12.42 -15.15
C ARG A 31 20.39 -13.60 -14.30
N CYS A 32 20.99 -14.76 -14.49
CA CYS A 32 20.71 -15.91 -13.64
C CYS A 32 21.27 -15.66 -12.23
N SER A 33 20.43 -15.86 -11.22
CA SER A 33 20.79 -15.73 -9.79
C SER A 33 21.91 -16.68 -9.36
N SER A 34 22.11 -17.78 -10.07
CA SER A 34 23.04 -18.85 -9.69
C SER A 34 24.24 -18.92 -10.61
N CYS A 35 24.01 -19.20 -11.90
CA CYS A 35 25.09 -19.41 -12.87
C CYS A 35 25.60 -18.12 -13.54
N GLN A 36 25.01 -16.97 -13.24
CA GLN A 36 25.42 -15.65 -13.73
C GLN A 36 25.31 -15.44 -15.26
N ALA A 37 24.71 -16.39 -15.99
CA ALA A 37 24.37 -16.23 -17.40
C ALA A 37 23.49 -15.00 -17.63
N TYR A 38 23.59 -14.41 -18.82
CA TYR A 38 22.76 -13.28 -19.25
C TYR A 38 21.82 -13.70 -20.37
N LEU A 39 20.60 -13.17 -20.36
CA LEU A 39 19.58 -13.43 -21.37
C LEU A 39 18.90 -12.14 -21.81
N CYS A 40 18.99 -11.85 -23.11
CA CYS A 40 18.31 -10.75 -23.78
C CYS A 40 16.88 -11.13 -24.15
N MET A 41 15.93 -10.31 -23.71
CA MET A 41 14.50 -10.56 -23.82
C MET A 41 13.81 -9.49 -24.68
N SER A 42 14.56 -8.79 -25.52
CA SER A 42 14.06 -7.74 -26.41
C SER A 42 12.98 -8.30 -27.35
N LEU A 43 11.83 -7.62 -27.36
CA LEU A 43 10.69 -7.91 -28.24
C LEU A 43 10.29 -6.60 -28.90
N GLN A 44 10.64 -6.41 -30.16
CA GLN A 44 10.34 -5.17 -30.86
C GLN A 44 9.11 -5.40 -31.74
N LEU A 45 7.92 -5.05 -31.22
CA LEU A 45 6.64 -5.25 -31.92
C LEU A 45 6.64 -4.70 -33.36
N ALA A 46 7.34 -3.59 -33.62
CA ALA A 46 7.42 -2.99 -34.94
C ALA A 46 8.15 -3.86 -35.97
N PHE A 47 9.11 -4.68 -35.53
CA PHE A 47 9.90 -5.56 -36.41
C PHE A 47 9.40 -7.01 -36.39
N ASP A 48 8.82 -7.44 -35.27
CA ASP A 48 8.47 -8.85 -35.05
C ASP A 48 7.00 -9.18 -35.35
N LEU A 49 6.19 -8.27 -35.92
CA LEU A 49 4.74 -8.42 -36.04
C LEU A 49 4.28 -9.75 -36.68
N SER A 50 4.97 -10.25 -37.71
CA SER A 50 4.63 -11.52 -38.38
C SER A 50 5.04 -12.75 -37.56
N ASN A 51 6.11 -12.65 -36.76
CA ASN A 51 6.74 -13.78 -36.06
C ASN A 51 6.70 -13.60 -34.53
N TYR A 52 5.89 -12.65 -34.03
CA TYR A 52 5.88 -12.23 -32.64
C TYR A 52 5.61 -13.41 -31.71
N LYS A 53 4.67 -14.27 -32.11
CA LYS A 53 4.31 -15.48 -31.38
C LYS A 53 5.47 -16.47 -31.32
N GLU A 54 6.14 -16.70 -32.44
CA GLU A 54 7.32 -17.59 -32.51
C GLU A 54 8.46 -17.06 -31.64
N ARG A 55 8.73 -15.75 -31.70
CA ARG A 55 9.73 -15.08 -30.84
C ARG A 55 9.40 -15.19 -29.36
N CYS A 56 8.12 -15.05 -29.00
CA CYS A 56 7.69 -15.26 -27.62
C CYS A 56 7.95 -16.70 -27.16
N GLU A 57 7.71 -17.69 -28.03
CA GLU A 57 7.96 -19.10 -27.73
C GLU A 57 9.45 -19.43 -27.63
N GLU A 58 10.29 -18.85 -28.49
CA GLU A 58 11.75 -18.94 -28.44
C GLU A 58 12.30 -18.37 -27.13
N LEU A 59 11.90 -17.15 -26.78
CA LEU A 59 12.33 -16.52 -25.52
C LEU A 59 11.83 -17.30 -24.31
N ARG A 60 10.60 -17.82 -24.35
CA ARG A 60 10.06 -18.68 -23.28
C ARG A 60 10.89 -19.96 -23.14
N LYS A 61 11.35 -20.55 -24.23
CA LYS A 61 12.25 -21.72 -24.21
C LYS A 61 13.63 -21.34 -23.67
N ALA A 62 14.14 -20.17 -24.07
CA ALA A 62 15.42 -19.64 -23.61
C ALA A 62 15.44 -19.41 -22.09
N LEU A 63 14.32 -19.07 -21.45
CA LEU A 63 14.24 -19.01 -19.98
C LEU A 63 14.66 -20.33 -19.31
N CYS A 64 14.44 -21.48 -19.96
CA CYS A 64 14.85 -22.78 -19.42
C CYS A 64 16.24 -23.21 -19.93
N THR A 65 16.63 -22.83 -21.15
CA THR A 65 17.84 -23.38 -21.79
C THR A 65 19.06 -22.45 -21.78
N ALA A 66 18.87 -21.14 -21.63
CA ALA A 66 19.95 -20.14 -21.76
C ALA A 66 20.81 -20.00 -20.51
N HIS A 67 21.03 -21.10 -19.79
CA HIS A 67 21.89 -21.12 -18.61
C HIS A 67 23.27 -21.68 -18.95
N GLU A 68 24.28 -21.29 -18.17
CA GLU A 68 25.58 -21.97 -18.19
C GLU A 68 25.46 -23.44 -17.77
N LYS A 69 26.46 -24.24 -18.16
CA LYS A 69 26.54 -25.66 -17.80
C LYS A 69 26.46 -25.84 -16.28
N PHE A 70 25.77 -26.90 -15.85
CA PHE A 70 25.57 -27.26 -14.45
C PHE A 70 24.74 -26.26 -13.61
N CYS A 71 24.01 -25.35 -14.26
CA CYS A 71 22.96 -24.60 -13.57
C CYS A 71 21.81 -25.53 -13.19
N PHE A 72 21.27 -25.40 -11.97
CA PHE A 72 20.19 -26.27 -11.49
C PHE A 72 18.79 -25.86 -11.97
N TRP A 73 18.61 -24.60 -12.38
CA TRP A 73 17.29 -24.04 -12.73
C TRP A 73 16.56 -24.75 -13.89
N PRO A 74 17.24 -25.23 -14.94
CA PRO A 74 16.60 -26.02 -16.00
C PRO A 74 15.93 -27.30 -15.47
N ASP A 75 16.58 -28.00 -14.55
CA ASP A 75 16.12 -29.29 -14.03
C ASP A 75 15.20 -29.14 -12.81
N SER A 76 15.36 -28.07 -12.04
CA SER A 76 14.61 -27.81 -10.82
C SER A 76 14.08 -26.37 -10.78
N PRO A 77 13.15 -25.98 -11.67
CA PRO A 77 12.53 -24.66 -11.64
C PRO A 77 11.68 -24.47 -10.39
N CYS A 78 11.46 -23.21 -10.01
CA CYS A 78 10.59 -22.88 -8.87
C CYS A 78 9.18 -23.46 -9.09
N PRO A 79 8.57 -24.12 -8.09
CA PRO A 79 7.19 -24.60 -8.20
C PRO A 79 6.18 -23.47 -8.39
N ASP A 80 5.17 -23.66 -9.25
CA ASP A 80 4.12 -22.65 -9.52
C ASP A 80 3.39 -22.17 -8.28
N ARG A 81 3.22 -23.05 -7.28
CA ARG A 81 2.54 -22.69 -6.02
C ARG A 81 3.23 -21.54 -5.27
N PHE A 82 4.53 -21.33 -5.46
CA PHE A 82 5.26 -20.23 -4.82
C PHE A 82 5.02 -18.87 -5.50
N ALA A 83 4.60 -18.87 -6.77
CA ALA A 83 4.20 -17.67 -7.50
C ALA A 83 2.70 -17.35 -7.33
N ARG A 84 1.94 -18.23 -6.68
CA ARG A 84 0.53 -18.00 -6.36
C ARG A 84 0.43 -17.32 -5.00
N LEU A 85 -0.43 -16.31 -4.94
CA LEU A 85 -0.92 -15.83 -3.64
C LEU A 85 -1.59 -17.03 -2.98
N LEU A 86 -1.07 -17.48 -1.83
CA LEU A 86 -1.84 -18.38 -0.98
C LEU A 86 -3.08 -17.57 -0.56
N VAL A 87 -4.21 -17.89 -1.20
CA VAL A 87 -5.50 -17.43 -0.73
C VAL A 87 -5.79 -18.35 0.44
N ASP A 88 -5.54 -17.85 1.65
CA ASP A 88 -5.88 -18.58 2.87
C ASP A 88 -7.37 -18.94 2.86
N GLU A 89 -7.76 -19.89 3.70
CA GLU A 89 -9.17 -20.27 3.82
C GLU A 89 -10.03 -19.01 3.99
N PRO A 90 -11.15 -18.85 3.27
CA PRO A 90 -11.93 -17.60 3.27
C PRO A 90 -12.27 -17.08 4.67
N ARG A 91 -12.46 -17.98 5.63
CA ARG A 91 -12.69 -17.66 7.04
C ARG A 91 -11.49 -16.99 7.72
N VAL A 92 -10.28 -17.45 7.43
CA VAL A 92 -9.04 -16.85 7.94
C VAL A 92 -8.83 -15.46 7.35
N LEU A 93 -9.05 -15.30 6.04
CA LEU A 93 -8.93 -13.98 5.39
C LEU A 93 -9.92 -12.96 5.94
N LEU A 94 -11.17 -13.41 6.17
CA LEU A 94 -12.19 -12.58 6.80
C LEU A 94 -11.79 -12.21 8.24
N GLN A 95 -11.28 -13.18 9.02
CA GLN A 95 -10.81 -12.91 10.38
C GLN A 95 -9.69 -11.88 10.40
N ASP A 96 -8.65 -12.09 9.60
CA ASP A 96 -7.52 -11.17 9.50
C ASP A 96 -7.98 -9.77 9.08
N PHE A 97 -8.98 -9.68 8.20
CA PHE A 97 -9.58 -8.40 7.81
C PHE A 97 -10.29 -7.72 8.98
N LEU A 98 -11.12 -8.44 9.73
CA LEU A 98 -11.83 -7.92 10.89
C LEU A 98 -10.85 -7.47 11.98
N ASP A 99 -9.78 -8.23 12.23
CA ASP A 99 -8.75 -7.86 13.21
C ASP A 99 -8.02 -6.58 12.80
N ARG A 100 -7.69 -6.43 11.51
CA ARG A 100 -7.13 -5.17 10.97
C ARG A 100 -8.09 -4.00 11.17
N PHE A 101 -9.36 -4.19 10.81
CA PHE A 101 -10.39 -3.17 10.96
C PHE A 101 -10.51 -2.71 12.43
N GLN A 102 -10.66 -3.64 13.36
CA GLN A 102 -10.74 -3.35 14.79
C GLN A 102 -9.49 -2.64 15.31
N SER A 103 -8.29 -3.09 14.91
CA SER A 103 -7.03 -2.45 15.31
C SER A 103 -6.93 -1.00 14.83
N LEU A 104 -7.47 -0.70 13.65
CA LEU A 104 -7.45 0.64 13.06
C LEU A 104 -8.49 1.55 13.68
N CYS A 105 -9.65 1.02 14.09
CA CYS A 105 -10.66 1.80 14.81
C CYS A 105 -10.12 2.38 16.13
N GLN A 106 -9.15 1.71 16.78
CA GLN A 106 -8.49 2.20 18.00
C GLN A 106 -7.69 3.49 17.80
N LEU A 107 -7.39 3.88 16.55
CA LEU A 107 -6.70 5.12 16.23
C LEU A 107 -7.63 6.34 16.21
N GLU A 108 -8.95 6.12 16.18
CA GLU A 108 -9.97 7.17 16.22
C GLU A 108 -9.67 8.30 15.21
N LEU A 109 -9.58 9.55 15.69
CA LEU A 109 -9.34 10.73 14.86
C LEU A 109 -7.95 10.78 14.23
N GLN A 110 -7.01 9.93 14.67
CA GLN A 110 -5.65 9.90 14.12
C GLN A 110 -5.57 9.24 12.74
N LEU A 111 -6.66 8.61 12.30
CA LEU A 111 -6.79 8.08 10.96
C LEU A 111 -6.75 9.20 9.91
N PRO A 112 -6.18 8.94 8.72
CA PRO A 112 -6.12 9.92 7.66
C PRO A 112 -7.51 10.17 7.06
N SER A 113 -7.78 11.44 6.74
CA SER A 113 -8.90 11.82 5.89
C SER A 113 -8.69 11.28 4.47
N LEU A 114 -9.72 10.64 3.91
CA LEU A 114 -9.70 10.05 2.58
C LEU A 114 -10.46 10.94 1.61
N ARG A 115 -9.82 11.33 0.51
CA ARG A 115 -10.45 12.17 -0.50
C ARG A 115 -11.50 11.35 -1.29
N PRO A 116 -12.71 11.87 -1.51
CA PRO A 116 -13.75 11.16 -2.28
C PRO A 116 -13.30 10.78 -3.69
N ASP A 117 -12.47 11.60 -4.34
CA ASP A 117 -11.96 11.31 -5.69
C ASP A 117 -11.03 10.10 -5.71
N ASP A 118 -10.21 9.90 -4.67
CA ASP A 118 -9.35 8.71 -4.54
C ASP A 118 -10.20 7.45 -4.37
N LEU A 119 -11.27 7.53 -3.57
CA LEU A 119 -12.21 6.40 -3.37
C LEU A 119 -12.94 6.05 -4.67
N LYS A 120 -13.38 7.05 -5.45
CA LYS A 120 -13.98 6.84 -6.78
C LYS A 120 -13.00 6.17 -7.75
N ASN A 121 -11.74 6.61 -7.77
CA ASN A 121 -10.70 5.99 -8.60
C ASN A 121 -10.42 4.53 -8.22
N MET A 122 -10.61 4.17 -6.95
CA MET A 122 -10.55 2.79 -6.45
C MET A 122 -11.86 2.01 -6.64
N SER A 123 -12.88 2.59 -7.28
CA SER A 123 -14.22 1.99 -7.42
C SER A 123 -14.93 1.70 -6.08
N LEU A 124 -14.59 2.45 -5.04
CA LEU A 124 -15.20 2.40 -3.70
C LEU A 124 -16.24 3.52 -3.58
N THR A 125 -17.43 3.26 -4.13
CA THR A 125 -18.57 4.19 -4.01
C THR A 125 -19.14 4.19 -2.59
N GLU A 126 -19.86 5.25 -2.23
CA GLU A 126 -20.53 5.37 -0.92
C GLU A 126 -21.46 4.18 -0.63
N GLU A 127 -22.20 3.72 -1.64
CA GLU A 127 -23.06 2.53 -1.55
C GLU A 127 -22.27 1.27 -1.20
N ARG A 128 -21.11 1.05 -1.85
CA ARG A 128 -20.26 -0.12 -1.60
C ARG A 128 -19.64 -0.06 -0.21
N ILE A 129 -19.17 1.11 0.21
CA ILE A 129 -18.60 1.32 1.54
C ILE A 129 -19.66 1.07 2.61
N THR A 130 -20.87 1.62 2.43
CA THR A 130 -22.00 1.41 3.35
C THR A 130 -22.34 -0.07 3.45
N ARG A 131 -22.42 -0.78 2.30
CA ARG A 131 -22.68 -2.22 2.30
C ARG A 131 -21.58 -3.02 3.01
N LEU A 132 -20.32 -2.66 2.80
CA LEU A 132 -19.19 -3.30 3.49
C LEU A 132 -19.27 -3.10 5.01
N LEU A 133 -19.56 -1.88 5.46
CA LEU A 133 -19.71 -1.59 6.89
C LEU A 133 -20.89 -2.35 7.52
N GLN A 134 -22.00 -2.51 6.81
CA GLN A 134 -23.12 -3.35 7.25
C GLN A 134 -22.69 -4.81 7.43
N LEU A 135 -22.02 -5.39 6.42
CA LEU A 135 -21.53 -6.77 6.48
C LEU A 135 -20.54 -6.98 7.63
N ILE A 136 -19.65 -6.00 7.87
CA ILE A 136 -18.73 -6.04 9.03
C ILE A 136 -19.53 -6.06 10.34
N GLY A 137 -20.56 -5.21 10.46
CA GLY A 137 -21.43 -5.21 11.62
C GLY A 137 -22.08 -6.58 11.87
N GLU A 138 -22.67 -7.18 10.82
CA GLU A 138 -23.30 -8.51 10.88
C GLU A 138 -22.31 -9.60 11.35
N GLU A 139 -21.09 -9.61 10.84
CA GLU A 139 -20.05 -10.58 11.23
C GLU A 139 -19.55 -10.38 12.68
N LEU A 140 -19.45 -9.14 13.13
CA LEU A 140 -19.06 -8.82 14.51
C LEU A 140 -20.17 -9.18 15.51
N GLU A 141 -21.44 -8.98 15.15
CA GLU A 141 -22.59 -9.40 15.97
C GLU A 141 -22.69 -10.92 16.08
N HIS A 142 -22.43 -11.66 14.99
CA HIS A 142 -22.42 -13.14 15.02
C HIS A 142 -21.33 -13.67 15.97
N LYS A 143 -20.19 -12.97 16.08
CA LYS A 143 -19.12 -13.31 17.05
C LYS A 143 -19.45 -12.93 18.49
N GLY A 144 -20.14 -11.82 18.71
CA GLY A 144 -20.53 -11.35 20.06
C GLY A 144 -21.69 -12.12 20.69
N ALA A 145 -22.46 -12.88 19.91
CA ALA A 145 -23.62 -13.64 20.39
C ALA A 145 -23.29 -14.78 21.39
N GLU A 146 -22.01 -15.14 21.58
CA GLU A 146 -21.58 -16.08 22.62
C GLU A 146 -21.25 -15.42 23.98
N GLY A 147 -21.31 -14.08 24.07
CA GLY A 147 -21.13 -13.37 25.34
C GLY A 147 -21.01 -11.86 25.15
N GLU A 148 -22.00 -11.13 25.66
CA GLU A 148 -22.10 -9.66 25.76
C GLU A 148 -22.78 -8.91 24.59
N LYS A 149 -23.47 -7.82 24.96
CA LYS A 149 -24.48 -7.08 24.17
C LYS A 149 -23.99 -6.61 22.79
N PRO A 150 -24.89 -6.52 21.79
CA PRO A 150 -24.54 -6.05 20.45
C PRO A 150 -24.01 -4.60 20.49
N PRO A 151 -22.95 -4.27 19.73
CA PRO A 151 -22.62 -2.89 19.47
C PRO A 151 -23.75 -2.31 18.61
N GLY A 152 -24.56 -1.45 19.22
CA GLY A 152 -25.68 -0.81 18.54
C GLY A 152 -25.26 -0.12 17.24
N LYS A 153 -26.18 -0.12 16.28
CA LYS A 153 -26.18 0.60 15.00
C LYS A 153 -25.14 1.73 14.93
N PHE A 154 -24.25 1.68 13.94
CA PHE A 154 -23.24 2.70 13.69
C PHE A 154 -23.88 4.11 13.68
N SER A 155 -23.62 4.91 14.72
CA SER A 155 -23.96 6.34 14.78
C SER A 155 -23.16 7.13 13.74
N THR A 156 -23.59 8.34 13.37
CA THR A 156 -22.93 9.19 12.36
C THR A 156 -21.48 9.53 12.73
N GLU A 157 -21.17 9.75 14.02
CA GLU A 157 -19.80 9.96 14.51
C GLU A 157 -18.94 8.68 14.40
N ILE A 158 -19.58 7.51 14.55
CA ILE A 158 -18.92 6.20 14.44
C ILE A 158 -18.55 5.90 12.98
N LEU A 159 -19.35 6.37 12.01
CA LEU A 159 -19.08 6.21 10.58
C LEU A 159 -17.81 6.96 10.12
N GLN A 160 -17.48 8.11 10.72
CA GLN A 160 -16.31 8.90 10.32
C GLN A 160 -14.98 8.18 10.55
N VAL A 161 -14.89 7.35 11.61
CA VAL A 161 -13.72 6.53 11.90
C VAL A 161 -13.77 5.21 11.11
N HIS A 162 -14.96 4.62 10.97
CA HIS A 162 -15.12 3.31 10.35
C HIS A 162 -14.84 3.30 8.86
N VAL A 163 -15.16 4.37 8.13
CA VAL A 163 -14.82 4.46 6.70
C VAL A 163 -13.31 4.35 6.46
N PRO A 164 -12.45 5.23 7.00
CA PRO A 164 -11.01 5.12 6.80
C PRO A 164 -10.42 3.84 7.38
N ALA A 165 -10.90 3.36 8.54
CA ALA A 165 -10.47 2.08 9.09
C ALA A 165 -10.77 0.90 8.16
N CYS A 166 -11.98 0.86 7.58
CA CYS A 166 -12.40 -0.17 6.63
C CYS A 166 -11.53 -0.15 5.37
N ILE A 167 -11.34 1.03 4.77
CA ILE A 167 -10.52 1.13 3.54
C ILE A 167 -9.07 0.75 3.80
N LEU A 168 -8.47 1.21 4.90
CA LEU A 168 -7.10 0.85 5.26
C LEU A 168 -6.95 -0.65 5.54
N ALA A 169 -7.92 -1.26 6.24
CA ALA A 169 -7.94 -2.69 6.49
C ALA A 169 -8.07 -3.52 5.19
N LEU A 170 -8.90 -3.06 4.24
CA LEU A 170 -9.02 -3.66 2.90
C LEU A 170 -7.70 -3.57 2.13
N CYS A 171 -6.98 -2.47 2.27
CA CYS A 171 -5.65 -2.29 1.70
C CYS A 171 -4.53 -3.03 2.46
N GLY A 172 -4.86 -3.79 3.50
CA GLY A 172 -3.91 -4.64 4.22
C GLY A 172 -3.08 -3.92 5.29
N TRP A 173 -3.48 -2.73 5.71
CA TRP A 173 -2.86 -2.01 6.82
C TRP A 173 -3.41 -2.48 8.17
N THR A 174 -2.54 -2.53 9.17
CA THR A 174 -2.88 -2.84 10.56
C THR A 174 -2.20 -1.85 11.50
N CYS A 175 -2.82 -1.57 12.65
CA CYS A 175 -2.18 -0.79 13.70
C CYS A 175 -1.39 -1.70 14.63
N SER A 176 -0.21 -1.28 15.07
CA SER A 176 0.52 -1.94 16.16
C SER A 176 0.44 -1.06 17.41
N ALA A 177 -0.08 -1.60 18.50
CA ALA A 177 -0.07 -0.90 19.79
C ALA A 177 1.39 -0.63 20.20
N SER A 178 1.76 0.65 20.29
CA SER A 178 3.11 1.05 20.73
C SER A 178 3.23 0.78 22.24
N SER A 179 4.12 -0.13 22.63
CA SER A 179 4.42 -0.43 24.04
C SER A 179 5.44 0.54 24.66
N GLY A 180 5.55 1.77 24.17
CA GLY A 180 6.60 2.73 24.57
C GLY A 180 6.08 4.14 24.89
N SER A 181 6.84 4.91 25.66
CA SER A 181 6.43 6.20 26.28
C SER A 181 6.17 7.37 25.31
N VAL A 182 6.20 7.14 24.00
CA VAL A 182 5.78 8.09 22.96
C VAL A 182 4.87 7.37 21.97
N ASN A 183 3.56 7.60 22.09
CA ASN A 183 2.55 7.01 21.22
C ASN A 183 2.54 7.71 19.85
N LEU A 184 3.44 7.32 18.97
CA LEU A 184 3.37 7.70 17.56
C LEU A 184 2.51 6.68 16.81
N SER A 185 1.41 7.14 16.21
CA SER A 185 0.50 6.29 15.44
C SER A 185 1.15 5.85 14.14
N VAL A 186 1.52 4.57 14.09
CA VAL A 186 2.16 3.92 12.95
C VAL A 186 1.31 2.75 12.51
N ILE A 187 0.98 2.71 11.21
CA ILE A 187 0.35 1.56 10.57
C ILE A 187 1.39 0.76 9.78
N THR A 188 1.17 -0.54 9.68
CA THR A 188 2.10 -1.45 8.99
C THR A 188 1.35 -2.40 8.06
N CYS A 189 2.05 -2.93 7.05
CA CYS A 189 1.52 -3.98 6.19
C CYS A 189 2.47 -5.18 6.21
N SER A 190 1.99 -6.33 6.68
CA SER A 190 2.78 -7.57 6.80
C SER A 190 3.23 -8.14 5.45
N ARG A 191 2.55 -7.79 4.36
CA ARG A 191 2.83 -8.33 3.02
C ARG A 191 3.91 -7.55 2.28
N CYS A 192 3.87 -6.22 2.36
CA CYS A 192 4.86 -5.36 1.68
C CYS A 192 5.90 -4.78 2.65
N MET A 193 5.82 -5.09 3.95
CA MET A 193 6.72 -4.64 5.01
C MET A 193 6.82 -3.12 5.19
N ARG A 194 5.88 -2.36 4.60
CA ARG A 194 5.83 -0.90 4.75
C ARG A 194 5.35 -0.53 6.15
N LYS A 195 5.93 0.55 6.69
CA LYS A 195 5.52 1.22 7.92
C LYS A 195 5.27 2.69 7.62
N VAL A 196 4.14 3.22 8.06
CA VAL A 196 3.73 4.60 7.77
C VAL A 196 3.29 5.27 9.06
N GLY A 197 3.92 6.41 9.36
CA GLY A 197 3.50 7.29 10.45
C GLY A 197 2.35 8.19 10.04
N LEU A 198 1.30 8.26 10.85
CA LEU A 198 0.09 9.03 10.53
C LEU A 198 0.24 10.54 10.75
N TRP A 199 1.29 11.00 11.44
CA TRP A 199 1.58 12.43 11.67
C TRP A 199 1.89 13.23 10.40
N GLY A 200 2.10 12.56 9.26
CA GLY A 200 2.31 13.20 7.96
C GLY A 200 1.02 13.43 7.16
N PHE A 201 -0.14 13.03 7.68
CA PHE A 201 -1.42 13.06 6.97
C PHE A 201 -2.40 14.00 7.65
N HIS A 202 -3.34 14.53 6.86
CA HIS A 202 -4.49 15.24 7.41
C HIS A 202 -5.35 14.25 8.18
N GLN A 203 -5.52 14.48 9.48
CA GLN A 203 -6.30 13.64 10.37
C GLN A 203 -7.80 13.96 10.29
N LEU A 204 -8.67 13.12 10.85
CA LEU A 204 -10.11 13.43 10.93
C LEU A 204 -10.33 14.62 11.88
N GLU A 205 -11.23 15.51 11.51
CA GLU A 205 -11.64 16.62 12.37
C GLU A 205 -12.74 16.17 13.34
N SER A 206 -12.63 16.58 14.61
CA SER A 206 -13.72 16.42 15.57
C SER A 206 -14.85 17.37 15.18
N ALA A 207 -16.07 16.86 15.02
CA ALA A 207 -17.26 17.69 14.86
C ALA A 207 -17.58 18.41 16.18
N ALA A 208 -16.88 19.51 16.48
CA ALA A 208 -17.33 20.45 17.49
C ALA A 208 -18.44 21.34 16.88
N PRO A 209 -19.54 21.63 17.60
CA PRO A 209 -20.52 22.59 17.12
C PRO A 209 -19.87 23.97 17.10
N GLU A 210 -19.80 24.58 15.92
CA GLU A 210 -19.34 25.95 15.77
C GLU A 210 -20.25 26.87 16.58
N ALA A 211 -19.71 27.46 17.64
CA ALA A 211 -20.36 28.58 18.31
C ALA A 211 -20.17 29.82 17.45
N ASP A 212 -21.28 30.31 16.89
CA ASP A 212 -21.41 31.58 16.20
C ASP A 212 -20.65 32.71 16.93
N SER A 213 -19.78 33.43 16.21
CA SER A 213 -19.56 34.84 16.53
C SER A 213 -19.20 35.64 15.29
N CYS A 214 -20.15 36.51 14.94
CA CYS A 214 -20.15 37.45 13.84
C CYS A 214 -19.11 38.57 14.03
N GLY A 215 -18.38 38.84 12.94
CA GLY A 215 -17.88 40.12 12.42
C GLY A 215 -17.50 41.29 13.35
N SER A 216 -16.31 41.84 13.12
CA SER A 216 -16.13 43.27 12.80
C SER A 216 -14.71 43.57 12.28
N SER A 217 -14.64 44.23 11.13
CA SER A 217 -13.42 44.84 10.59
C SER A 217 -13.12 46.17 11.31
N SER A 218 -11.85 46.44 11.64
CA SER A 218 -11.06 47.62 11.22
C SER A 218 -9.99 48.13 12.21
N THR A 219 -8.86 48.55 11.61
CA THR A 219 -7.79 49.49 12.01
C THR A 219 -6.80 49.18 13.16
N THR A 220 -5.55 49.00 12.74
CA THR A 220 -4.26 49.23 13.46
C THR A 220 -4.17 50.63 14.10
N PRO A 221 -3.45 50.79 15.24
CA PRO A 221 -2.03 51.20 15.16
C PRO A 221 -1.07 50.66 16.25
N ALA A 222 0.21 50.55 15.84
CA ALA A 222 1.50 50.68 16.55
C ALA A 222 1.78 50.00 17.92
N ALA A 223 2.90 49.26 17.94
CA ALA A 223 3.58 48.60 19.07
C ALA A 223 4.31 49.61 20.02
N PRO A 224 4.84 49.23 21.22
CA PRO A 224 5.88 48.19 21.37
C PRO A 224 5.81 47.25 22.61
N GLU A 225 6.38 46.05 22.41
CA GLU A 225 7.25 45.25 23.30
C GLU A 225 6.75 44.78 24.70
N ARG A 226 6.34 43.51 24.79
CA ARG A 226 6.74 42.54 25.85
C ARG A 226 6.28 41.11 25.51
N PHE A 227 7.21 40.21 25.21
CA PHE A 227 6.97 38.78 25.00
C PHE A 227 6.93 37.99 26.32
N PRO A 228 6.08 36.95 26.42
CA PRO A 228 6.53 35.65 26.93
C PRO A 228 5.96 34.46 26.11
N PRO A 229 6.29 33.19 26.44
CA PRO A 229 7.06 32.27 25.60
C PRO A 229 6.22 31.39 24.64
N VAL A 230 6.83 31.02 23.51
CA VAL A 230 6.30 30.07 22.52
C VAL A 230 6.65 28.62 22.94
N PRO A 231 5.71 27.65 22.86
CA PRO A 231 6.07 26.23 22.88
C PRO A 231 6.66 25.84 21.51
N THR A 232 7.92 25.42 21.53
CA THR A 232 8.68 24.98 20.36
C THR A 232 8.09 23.69 19.76
N SER A 233 7.51 23.80 18.56
CA SER A 233 7.29 22.65 17.67
C SER A 233 8.66 22.11 17.19
N PRO A 234 8.90 20.78 17.17
CA PRO A 234 10.16 20.22 16.70
C PRO A 234 10.37 20.58 15.23
N ARG A 235 11.47 21.30 14.96
CA ARG A 235 11.84 21.75 13.62
C ARG A 235 11.99 20.55 12.68
N ARG A 236 11.29 20.66 11.54
CA ARG A 236 11.47 19.92 10.28
C ARG A 236 12.97 19.69 10.00
N MET A 237 13.43 18.45 10.07
CA MET A 237 14.72 18.07 9.49
C MET A 237 14.61 18.20 7.96
N LEU A 238 15.23 19.23 7.40
CA LEU A 238 15.47 19.33 5.96
C LEU A 238 16.65 18.43 5.62
N THR A 239 16.39 17.25 5.06
CA THR A 239 17.44 16.47 4.40
C THR A 239 17.70 17.09 3.03
N ARG A 240 18.69 17.99 2.97
CA ARG A 240 19.25 18.54 1.73
C ARG A 240 20.18 17.49 1.12
N SER A 241 19.70 16.67 0.20
CA SER A 241 20.56 16.02 -0.78
C SER A 241 20.73 16.98 -1.96
N GLN A 242 21.85 17.70 -1.99
CA GLN A 242 22.31 18.33 -3.23
C GLN A 242 23.19 17.31 -3.96
N ASP A 243 22.76 16.91 -5.15
CA ASP A 243 23.65 16.34 -6.15
C ASP A 243 24.46 17.47 -6.80
N PRO A 244 25.79 17.39 -6.88
CA PRO A 244 26.55 18.20 -7.81
C PRO A 244 26.59 17.50 -9.19
N ALA A 245 25.92 18.10 -10.17
CA ALA A 245 26.50 18.23 -11.52
C ALA A 245 27.56 19.36 -11.41
N SER A 246 28.77 19.32 -11.96
CA SER A 246 29.21 18.87 -13.29
C SER A 246 30.77 18.84 -13.35
N GLU A 247 31.32 18.41 -14.49
CA GLU A 247 32.65 18.74 -15.07
C GLU A 247 33.89 17.90 -14.66
N GLN A 248 34.23 16.87 -15.45
CA GLN A 248 35.15 16.88 -16.60
C GLN A 248 35.20 15.51 -17.29
#